data_AF-A0A7L4PDN0-F1
#
_entry.id   AF-A0A7L4PDN0-F1
#
_cell.length_a   1.000
_cell.length_b   1.000
_cell.length_c   1.000
_cell.angle_alpha   90.00
_cell.angle_beta   90.00
_cell.angle_gamma   90.00
#
_symmetry.space_group_name_H-M   'P 1'
#
loop_
_entity.id
_entity.type
_entity.pdbx_description
1 polymer ?
#
loop_
_entity_poly.entity_id
_entity_poly.type
_entity_poly.pdbx_seq_one_letter_code
_entity_poly.pdbx_strand_id
1 'polypeptide(L)'
;MDIKNITKLVSSIVICQLAGVIGSFFTFPSITTWYAALEKPSFNPPNWLFSPVWITLFILMGISLYLVWSQGTKTKYVKIALTLFGIQLALNILWSLIFFGLKSPFFAFIEIVILWVAILATIFKFSKISKTASYLLIPYILWVSFAAVLNFSIWVINL
;
A
#
# COMPACT_ATOMS: atom_id res chain seq x y z
N MET A 1 18.41 22.61 -4.09
CA MET A 1 17.96 21.52 -3.18
C MET A 1 19.20 20.83 -2.65
N ASP A 2 19.42 20.81 -1.33
CA ASP A 2 20.64 20.21 -0.76
C ASP A 2 20.76 18.71 -1.05
N ILE A 3 21.99 18.21 -1.20
CA ILE A 3 22.29 16.78 -1.43
C ILE A 3 21.62 15.87 -0.39
N LYS A 4 21.54 16.32 0.87
CA LYS A 4 20.87 15.59 1.96
C LYS A 4 19.37 15.42 1.71
N ASN A 5 18.71 16.38 1.07
CA ASN A 5 17.28 16.30 0.73
C ASN A 5 17.03 15.40 -0.47
N ILE A 6 17.90 15.44 -1.49
CA ILE A 6 17.85 14.50 -2.62
C ILE A 6 18.00 13.06 -2.13
N THR A 7 18.98 12.81 -1.26
CA THR A 7 19.25 11.47 -0.72
C THR A 7 18.04 10.90 0.04
N LYS A 8 17.40 11.72 0.88
CA LYS A 8 16.18 11.31 1.61
C LYS A 8 15.02 11.01 0.66
N LEU A 9 14.82 11.84 -0.37
CA LEU A 9 13.75 11.63 -1.34
C LEU A 9 13.94 10.30 -2.09
N VAL A 10 15.13 10.08 -2.63
CA VAL A 10 15.46 8.84 -3.35
C VAL A 10 15.32 7.64 -2.42
N SER A 11 15.84 7.72 -1.20
CA SER A 11 15.73 6.63 -0.22
C SER A 11 14.28 6.29 0.10
N SER A 12 13.42 7.28 0.34
CA SER A 12 12.00 7.05 0.62
C SER A 12 11.27 6.38 -0.55
N ILE A 13 11.53 6.83 -1.78
CA ILE A 13 10.93 6.23 -2.99
C ILE A 13 11.43 4.79 -3.15
N VAL A 14 12.73 4.56 -3.01
CA VAL A 14 13.31 3.21 -3.13
C VAL A 14 12.73 2.27 -2.08
N ILE A 15 12.60 2.70 -0.81
CA ILE A 15 11.98 1.88 0.25
C ILE A 15 10.55 1.46 -0.12
N CYS A 16 9.73 2.41 -0.58
CA CYS A 16 8.36 2.11 -1.00
C CYS A 16 8.30 1.20 -2.22
N GLN A 17 9.15 1.43 -3.22
CA GLN A 17 9.20 0.59 -4.42
C GLN A 17 9.69 -0.82 -4.10
N LEU A 18 10.66 -0.98 -3.20
CA LEU A 18 11.12 -2.29 -2.75
C LEU A 18 9.99 -3.08 -2.09
N ALA A 19 9.16 -2.43 -1.26
CA ALA A 19 7.97 -3.08 -0.71
C ALA A 19 7.02 -3.56 -1.82
N GLY A 20 6.78 -2.74 -2.84
CA GLY A 20 5.99 -3.14 -4.02
C GLY A 20 6.58 -4.33 -4.78
N VAL A 21 7.90 -4.35 -4.97
CA VAL A 21 8.62 -5.47 -5.59
C VAL A 21 8.49 -6.74 -4.75
N ILE A 22 8.62 -6.64 -3.43
CA ILE A 22 8.45 -7.78 -2.52
C ILE A 22 7.03 -8.36 -2.64
N GLY A 23 6.00 -7.51 -2.59
CA GLY A 23 4.61 -7.95 -2.79
C GLY A 23 4.39 -8.58 -4.16
N SER A 24 5.04 -8.04 -5.20
CA SER A 24 4.92 -8.52 -6.58
C SER A 24 5.46 -9.94 -6.80
N PHE A 25 6.44 -10.40 -6.01
CA PHE A 25 6.92 -11.78 -6.08
C PHE A 25 5.83 -12.81 -5.76
N PHE A 26 4.89 -12.47 -4.87
CA PHE A 26 3.74 -13.33 -4.55
C PHE A 26 2.63 -13.18 -5.60
N THR A 27 2.44 -11.97 -6.10
CA THR A 27 1.34 -11.61 -6.99
C THR A 27 1.51 -12.14 -8.42
N PHE A 28 2.66 -11.87 -9.07
CA PHE A 28 2.83 -12.16 -10.50
C PHE A 28 2.64 -13.64 -10.88
N PRO A 29 3.21 -14.63 -10.16
CA PRO A 29 3.03 -16.04 -10.51
C PRO A 29 1.57 -16.51 -10.37
N SER A 30 0.84 -15.92 -9.42
CA SER A 30 -0.55 -16.29 -9.14
C SER A 30 -1.55 -15.62 -10.07
N ILE A 31 -1.20 -14.51 -10.73
CA ILE A 31 -2.11 -13.80 -11.66
C ILE A 31 -2.54 -14.69 -12.83
N THR A 32 -1.59 -15.36 -13.50
CA THR A 32 -1.87 -16.16 -14.71
C THR A 32 -2.32 -17.59 -14.38
N THR A 33 -2.16 -18.03 -13.14
CA THR A 33 -2.47 -19.39 -12.70
C THR A 33 -3.75 -19.43 -11.89
N TRP A 34 -3.68 -19.13 -10.60
CA TRP A 34 -4.81 -19.24 -9.68
C TRP A 34 -5.83 -18.10 -9.87
N TYR A 35 -5.37 -16.85 -9.96
CA TYR A 35 -6.27 -15.70 -10.08
C TYR A 35 -7.03 -15.72 -11.42
N ALA A 36 -6.42 -16.24 -12.49
CA ALA A 36 -7.08 -16.41 -13.78
C ALA A 36 -8.30 -17.34 -13.68
N ALA A 37 -8.21 -18.41 -12.87
CA ALA A 37 -9.26 -19.41 -12.68
C ALA A 37 -10.42 -18.96 -11.78
N LEU A 38 -10.25 -17.92 -10.96
CA LEU A 38 -11.31 -17.41 -10.09
C LEU A 38 -12.42 -16.72 -10.90
N GLU A 39 -13.67 -16.90 -10.45
CA GLU A 39 -14.77 -16.05 -10.86
C GLU A 39 -14.58 -14.63 -10.30
N LYS A 40 -14.79 -13.62 -11.15
CA LYS A 40 -14.52 -12.22 -10.84
C LYS A 40 -15.79 -11.39 -11.04
N PRO A 41 -16.05 -10.39 -10.19
CA PRO A 41 -17.18 -9.50 -10.37
C PRO A 41 -17.00 -8.63 -11.62
N SER A 42 -18.11 -8.10 -12.16
CA SER A 42 -18.15 -7.28 -13.38
C SER A 42 -17.29 -6.01 -13.32
N PHE A 43 -16.98 -5.51 -12.11
CA PHE A 43 -16.15 -4.33 -11.90
C PHE A 43 -14.66 -4.64 -11.69
N ASN A 44 -14.22 -5.91 -11.81
CA ASN A 44 -12.81 -6.26 -11.73
C ASN A 44 -12.04 -5.61 -12.89
N PRO A 45 -10.95 -4.88 -12.63
CA PRO A 45 -10.22 -4.19 -13.67
C PRO A 45 -9.35 -5.17 -14.48
N PRO A 46 -8.93 -4.80 -15.69
CA PRO A 46 -7.96 -5.58 -16.45
C PRO A 46 -6.66 -5.81 -15.65
N ASN A 47 -6.09 -7.02 -15.74
CA ASN A 47 -4.88 -7.39 -14.96
C ASN A 47 -3.69 -6.44 -15.17
N TRP A 48 -3.55 -5.87 -16.37
CA TRP A 48 -2.47 -4.93 -16.67
C TRP A 48 -2.58 -3.61 -15.89
N LEU A 49 -3.78 -3.22 -15.45
CA LEU A 49 -4.03 -1.94 -14.76
C LEU A 49 -3.43 -1.93 -13.35
N PHE A 50 -3.31 -3.08 -12.69
CA PHE A 50 -2.79 -3.16 -11.33
C PHE A 50 -1.34 -2.65 -11.22
N SER A 51 -0.48 -2.98 -12.19
CA SER A 51 0.95 -2.62 -12.11
C SER A 51 1.19 -1.10 -12.18
N PRO A 52 0.66 -0.35 -13.18
CA PRO A 52 0.79 1.11 -13.23
C PRO A 52 0.21 1.82 -12.01
N VAL A 53 -0.93 1.34 -11.50
CA VAL A 53 -1.56 1.93 -10.31
C VAL A 53 -0.65 1.75 -9.11
N TRP A 54 -0.18 0.54 -8.81
CA TRP A 54 0.70 0.30 -7.67
C TRP A 54 2.02 1.06 -7.76
N ILE A 55 2.67 1.09 -8.94
CA ILE A 55 3.90 1.88 -9.15
C ILE A 55 3.65 3.36 -8.81
N THR A 56 2.54 3.93 -9.30
CA THR A 56 2.17 5.32 -9.03
C THR A 56 1.94 5.53 -7.53
N LEU A 57 1.20 4.63 -6.86
CA LEU A 57 0.94 4.70 -5.43
C LEU A 57 2.21 4.62 -4.59
N PHE A 58 3.15 3.74 -4.93
CA PHE A 58 4.45 3.63 -4.23
C PHE A 58 5.33 4.87 -4.41
N ILE A 59 5.27 5.52 -5.58
CA ILE A 59 5.94 6.82 -5.78
C ILE A 59 5.30 7.89 -4.87
N LEU A 60 3.96 7.99 -4.85
CA LEU A 60 3.25 8.96 -4.00
C LEU A 60 3.51 8.71 -2.50
N MET A 61 3.51 7.44 -2.08
CA MET A 61 3.89 7.02 -0.73
C MET A 61 5.33 7.40 -0.39
N GLY A 62 6.28 7.20 -1.31
CA GLY A 62 7.67 7.59 -1.14
C GLY A 62 7.85 9.10 -0.98
N ILE A 63 7.14 9.91 -1.79
CA ILE A 63 7.14 11.37 -1.66
C ILE A 63 6.50 11.79 -0.32
N SER A 64 5.39 11.15 0.08
CA SER A 64 4.73 11.39 1.36
C SER A 64 5.67 11.11 2.55
N LEU A 65 6.37 9.97 2.52
CA LEU A 65 7.37 9.59 3.51
C LEU A 65 8.52 10.60 3.57
N TYR A 66 9.03 11.02 2.41
CA TYR A 66 10.08 12.05 2.32
C TYR A 66 9.66 13.37 2.98
N LEU A 67 8.44 13.85 2.73
CA LEU A 67 7.95 15.11 3.29
C LEU A 67 7.88 15.07 4.82
N VAL A 68 7.50 13.95 5.41
CA VAL A 68 7.45 13.77 6.87
C VAL A 68 8.84 13.55 7.45
N TRP A 69 9.67 12.71 6.84
CA TRP A 69 11.03 12.43 7.32
C TRP A 69 11.94 13.66 7.23
N SER A 70 11.70 14.55 6.27
CA SER A 70 12.47 15.79 6.12
C SER A 70 12.24 16.80 7.24
N GLN A 71 11.10 16.74 7.95
CA GLN A 71 10.86 17.53 9.17
C GLN A 71 11.73 17.09 10.36
N GLY A 72 12.44 15.96 10.22
CA GLY A 72 13.36 15.43 11.21
C GLY A 72 12.69 14.54 12.26
N THR A 73 13.48 13.67 12.89
CA THR A 73 13.00 12.62 13.81
C THR A 73 13.18 12.99 15.29
N LYS A 74 13.36 14.28 15.60
CA LYS A 74 13.63 14.73 16.96
C LYS A 74 12.43 14.59 17.89
N THR A 75 11.21 14.75 17.36
CA THR A 75 9.98 14.64 18.16
C THR A 75 9.47 13.20 18.19
N LYS A 76 8.98 12.76 19.35
CA LYS A 76 8.30 11.45 19.50
C LYS A 76 7.12 11.31 18.53
N TYR A 77 6.45 12.43 18.22
CA TYR A 77 5.32 12.46 17.29
C TYR A 77 5.72 12.03 15.87
N VAL A 78 6.80 12.57 15.31
CA VAL A 78 7.27 12.19 13.96
C VAL A 78 7.71 10.73 13.94
N LYS A 79 8.39 10.25 14.99
CA LYS A 79 8.78 8.84 15.10
C LYS A 79 7.56 7.90 15.04
N ILE A 80 6.52 8.19 15.81
CA ILE A 80 5.27 7.41 15.80
C ILE A 80 4.63 7.42 14.41
N ALA A 81 4.58 8.58 13.75
CA ALA A 81 4.03 8.69 12.40
C ALA A 81 4.82 7.82 11.39
N LEU A 82 6.15 7.84 11.44
CA LEU A 82 7.01 7.01 10.60
C LEU A 82 6.88 5.52 10.91
N THR A 83 6.72 5.14 12.19
CA THR A 83 6.46 3.75 12.58
C THR A 83 5.13 3.25 12.03
N LEU A 84 4.06 4.04 12.11
CA LEU A 84 2.76 3.70 11.50
C LEU A 84 2.87 3.53 9.99
N PHE A 85 3.63 4.40 9.33
CA PHE A 85 3.91 4.27 7.90
C PHE A 85 4.64 2.96 7.58
N GLY A 86 5.62 2.57 8.39
CA GLY A 86 6.32 1.28 8.25
C GLY A 86 5.38 0.09 8.44
N ILE A 87 4.49 0.15 9.44
CA ILE A 87 3.47 -0.88 9.70
C ILE A 87 2.54 -1.04 8.51
N GLN A 88 1.96 0.04 7.98
CA GLN A 88 1.06 -0.06 6.84
C GLN A 88 1.78 -0.59 5.58
N LEU A 89 3.07 -0.28 5.41
CA LEU A 89 3.86 -0.80 4.29
C LEU A 89 4.12 -2.32 4.43
N ALA A 90 4.37 -2.80 5.65
CA ALA A 90 4.51 -4.22 5.93
C ALA A 90 3.19 -4.98 5.73
N LEU A 91 2.07 -4.40 6.18
CA LEU A 91 0.73 -4.92 5.94
C LEU A 91 0.42 -5.00 4.44
N ASN A 92 0.80 -3.99 3.65
CA ASN A 92 0.64 -4.03 2.19
C ASN A 92 1.33 -5.24 1.54
N ILE A 93 2.55 -5.58 1.97
CA ILE A 93 3.26 -6.78 1.52
C ILE A 93 2.54 -8.05 1.99
N LEU A 94 2.13 -8.07 3.27
CA LEU A 94 1.44 -9.19 3.89
C LEU A 94 0.13 -9.52 3.17
N TRP A 95 -0.62 -8.51 2.72
CA TRP A 95 -1.82 -8.70 1.91
C TRP A 95 -1.52 -9.53 0.65
N SER A 96 -0.45 -9.16 -0.08
CA SER A 96 -0.05 -9.84 -1.31
C SER A 96 0.33 -11.29 -1.04
N LEU A 97 1.05 -11.54 0.07
CA LEU A 97 1.38 -12.89 0.52
C LEU A 97 0.13 -13.72 0.86
N ILE A 98 -0.83 -13.17 1.60
CA ILE A 98 -2.03 -13.92 2.01
C ILE A 98 -2.95 -14.18 0.81
N PHE A 99 -3.23 -13.15 0.01
CA PHE A 99 -4.15 -13.27 -1.12
C PHE A 99 -3.58 -14.15 -2.24
N PHE A 100 -2.36 -13.86 -2.70
CA PHE A 100 -1.79 -14.54 -3.85
C PHE A 100 -0.88 -15.72 -3.48
N GLY A 101 -0.16 -15.64 -2.37
CA GLY A 101 0.73 -16.71 -1.91
C GLY A 101 -0.03 -17.84 -1.22
N LEU A 102 -0.81 -17.52 -0.19
CA LEU A 102 -1.63 -18.49 0.55
C LEU A 102 -2.98 -18.78 -0.12
N LYS A 103 -3.34 -18.03 -1.17
CA LYS A 103 -4.58 -18.23 -1.94
C LYS A 103 -5.83 -18.22 -1.05
N SER A 104 -5.82 -17.36 -0.03
CA SER A 104 -6.92 -17.27 0.94
C SER A 104 -7.59 -15.89 0.90
N PRO A 105 -8.65 -15.73 0.10
CA PRO A 105 -9.42 -14.48 0.03
C PRO A 105 -9.97 -14.04 1.40
N PHE A 106 -10.46 -14.98 2.21
CA PHE A 106 -11.00 -14.66 3.54
C PHE A 106 -9.96 -13.99 4.47
N PHE A 107 -8.79 -14.60 4.65
CA PHE A 107 -7.74 -14.01 5.49
C PHE A 107 -7.20 -12.72 4.90
N ALA A 108 -7.13 -12.62 3.56
CA ALA A 108 -6.73 -11.40 2.89
C ALA A 108 -7.75 -10.26 3.07
N PHE A 109 -9.04 -10.57 3.19
CA PHE A 109 -10.07 -9.58 3.52
C PHE A 109 -9.93 -9.06 4.96
N ILE A 110 -9.66 -9.94 5.92
CA ILE A 110 -9.39 -9.50 7.30
C ILE A 110 -8.16 -8.59 7.33
N GLU A 111 -7.08 -9.00 6.65
CA GLU A 111 -5.85 -8.23 6.60
C GLU A 111 -6.05 -6.87 5.91
N ILE A 112 -6.77 -6.79 4.79
CA ILE A 112 -6.94 -5.51 4.07
C ILE A 112 -7.72 -4.49 4.88
N VAL A 113 -8.63 -4.93 5.77
CA VAL A 113 -9.32 -4.04 6.72
C VAL A 113 -8.32 -3.49 7.75
N ILE A 114 -7.42 -4.33 8.27
CA ILE A 114 -6.35 -3.90 9.19
C ILE A 114 -5.42 -2.90 8.50
N LEU A 115 -5.01 -3.19 7.26
CA LEU A 115 -4.24 -2.28 6.41
C LEU A 115 -4.96 -0.95 6.23
N TRP A 116 -6.25 -0.97 5.89
CA TRP A 116 -7.04 0.24 5.69
C TRP A 116 -7.04 1.15 6.93
N VAL A 117 -7.22 0.56 8.12
CA VAL A 117 -7.16 1.29 9.40
C VAL A 117 -5.76 1.86 9.64
N ALA A 118 -4.70 1.11 9.33
CA ALA A 118 -3.32 1.58 9.46
C ALA A 118 -3.01 2.75 8.51
N ILE A 119 -3.53 2.71 7.28
CA ILE A 119 -3.42 3.81 6.31
C ILE A 119 -4.14 5.05 6.83
N LEU A 120 -5.38 4.89 7.31
CA LEU A 120 -6.16 5.99 7.86
C LEU A 120 -5.46 6.65 9.06
N ALA A 121 -4.95 5.83 9.98
CA ALA A 121 -4.15 6.31 11.11
C ALA A 121 -2.90 7.08 10.65
N THR A 122 -2.22 6.59 9.61
CA THR A 122 -1.06 7.25 9.01
C THR A 122 -1.44 8.61 8.41
N ILE A 123 -2.55 8.68 7.65
CA ILE A 123 -3.08 9.93 7.08
C ILE A 123 -3.34 10.95 8.18
N PHE A 124 -4.02 10.56 9.26
CA PHE A 124 -4.30 11.46 10.37
C PHE A 124 -3.04 11.98 11.05
N LYS A 125 -2.04 11.13 11.29
CA LYS A 125 -0.77 11.58 11.89
C LYS A 125 0.03 12.46 10.94
N PHE A 126 0.06 12.12 9.65
CA PHE A 126 0.76 12.90 8.63
C PHE A 126 0.10 14.27 8.47
N SER A 127 -1.21 14.38 8.58
CA SER A 127 -1.94 15.66 8.44
C SER A 127 -1.51 16.72 9.48
N LYS A 128 -1.04 16.29 10.65
CA LYS A 128 -0.53 17.17 11.71
C LYS A 128 0.92 17.59 11.50
N ILE A 129 1.66 16.91 10.61
CA ILE A 129 3.07 17.21 10.28
C ILE A 129 3.17 17.94 8.94
N SER A 130 2.50 17.42 7.91
CA SER A 130 2.44 17.96 6.56
C SER A 130 1.12 17.59 5.90
N LYS A 131 0.27 18.59 5.63
CA LYS A 131 -0.99 18.39 4.91
C LYS A 131 -0.76 17.77 3.53
N THR A 132 0.26 18.24 2.81
CA THR A 132 0.65 17.70 1.51
C THR A 132 0.99 16.22 1.60
N ALA A 133 1.75 15.79 2.61
CA ALA A 133 2.07 14.37 2.80
C ALA A 133 0.81 13.53 3.01
N SER A 134 -0.17 14.03 3.77
CA SER A 134 -1.43 13.33 3.97
C SER A 134 -2.29 13.25 2.71
N TYR A 135 -2.32 14.29 1.88
CA TYR A 135 -3.09 14.29 0.63
C TYR A 135 -2.53 13.31 -0.41
N LEU A 136 -1.21 13.12 -0.44
CA LEU A 136 -0.58 12.12 -1.32
C LEU A 136 -0.98 10.68 -0.99
N LEU A 137 -1.49 10.41 0.21
CA LEU A 137 -1.99 9.10 0.63
C LEU A 137 -3.50 8.91 0.35
N ILE A 138 -4.22 9.95 -0.09
CA ILE A 138 -5.65 9.84 -0.43
C ILE A 138 -5.87 8.89 -1.62
N PRO A 139 -5.13 8.99 -2.74
CA PRO A 139 -5.27 8.03 -3.84
C PRO A 139 -5.06 6.59 -3.39
N TYR A 140 -4.17 6.38 -2.41
CA TYR A 140 -3.86 5.07 -1.87
C TYR A 140 -5.02 4.49 -1.04
N ILE A 141 -5.59 5.23 -0.09
CA ILE A 141 -6.73 4.72 0.70
C ILE A 141 -7.96 4.47 -0.18
N LEU A 142 -8.17 5.28 -1.23
CA LEU A 142 -9.24 5.04 -2.21
C LEU A 142 -9.02 3.73 -2.96
N TRP A 143 -7.80 3.47 -3.43
CA TRP A 143 -7.45 2.22 -4.10
C TRP A 143 -7.60 1.01 -3.18
N VAL A 144 -7.16 1.11 -1.92
CA VAL A 144 -7.32 0.02 -0.93
C VAL A 144 -8.78 -0.21 -0.58
N SER A 145 -9.62 0.84 -0.57
CA SER A 145 -11.06 0.69 -0.40
C SER A 145 -11.69 -0.10 -1.56
N PHE A 146 -11.30 0.23 -2.80
CA PHE A 146 -11.70 -0.54 -3.97
C PHE A 146 -11.23 -1.99 -3.89
N ALA A 147 -9.96 -2.21 -3.54
CA ALA A 147 -9.38 -3.54 -3.41
C ALA A 147 -10.06 -4.37 -2.31
N ALA A 148 -10.51 -3.75 -1.21
CA ALA A 148 -11.25 -4.42 -0.15
C ALA A 148 -12.61 -4.92 -0.63
N VAL A 149 -13.34 -4.09 -1.39
CA VAL A 149 -14.61 -4.49 -2.02
C VAL A 149 -14.39 -5.61 -3.03
N LEU A 150 -13.36 -5.49 -3.89
CA LEU A 150 -13.01 -6.51 -4.87
C LEU A 150 -12.66 -7.85 -4.20
N ASN A 151 -11.80 -7.82 -3.16
CA ASN A 151 -11.39 -9.00 -2.40
C ASN A 151 -12.61 -9.69 -1.76
N PHE A 152 -13.47 -8.92 -1.09
CA PHE A 152 -14.71 -9.44 -0.51
C PHE A 152 -15.62 -10.08 -1.57
N SER A 153 -15.83 -9.43 -2.72
CA SER A 153 -16.63 -10.00 -3.80
C SER A 153 -16.04 -11.29 -4.36
N ILE A 154 -14.71 -11.34 -4.56
CA ILE A 154 -14.03 -12.57 -5.00
C ILE A 154 -14.22 -13.68 -3.96
N TRP A 155 -14.09 -13.37 -2.67
CA TRP A 155 -14.32 -14.35 -1.61
C TRP A 155 -15.75 -14.90 -1.67
N VAL A 156 -16.76 -14.03 -1.70
CA VAL A 156 -18.18 -14.45 -1.67
C VAL A 156 -18.60 -15.25 -2.90
N ILE A 157 -18.11 -14.89 -4.09
CA ILE A 157 -18.49 -15.57 -5.34
C ILE A 157 -17.81 -16.94 -5.46
N ASN A 158 -16.66 -17.14 -4.82
CA ASN A 158 -15.89 -18.40 -4.88
C ASN A 158 -15.93 -19.19 -3.56
N LEU A 159 -16.98 -19.00 -2.75
CA LEU A 159 -17.31 -19.85 -1.60
C LEU A 159 -17.79 -21.23 -2.07
#